data_AF-A0A1X0Q6P6-F1
#
_entry.id   AF-A0A1X0Q6P6-F1
#
_cell.length_a   1.000
_cell.length_b   1.000
_cell.length_c   1.000
_cell.angle_alpha   90.00
_cell.angle_beta   90.00
_cell.angle_gamma   90.00
#
_symmetry.space_group_name_H-M   'P 1'
#
loop_
_entity.id
_entity.type
_entity.pdbx_description
1 polymer ?
#
loop_
_entity_poly.entity_id
_entity_poly.type
_entity_poly.pdbx_seq_one_letter_code
_entity_poly.pdbx_strand_id
1 'polypeptide(L)'
;MKFFYKSEDEDLKFICSIINKSILMELANETYLVKDNIKYEGDDLVIFLFECVNIKADKTLINKFISFRKSPSKSNTNNILLNGVNYINLIRLMLKNGSFKDFEFISDMADKYKFRDIVDPDFIIMGLRGGFIKDIIEVENSDALYKETVKFSDNYECTICSGLQKKFDKKDLIENHFLFFFNLKPVKFIGIESCGMICCGSNENNLELINCSDNDYLKLDGHLDIFNSIKTGKFDAKKKNLIKSIQNFHISNHTLFFKNKKCSINNQHVKFKMETGKLS
;
A
#
# COMPACT_ATOMS: atom_id res chain seq x y z
N MET A 1 -8.17 -14.35 -20.93
CA MET A 1 -8.85 -13.06 -20.63
C MET A 1 -7.79 -12.01 -20.37
N LYS A 2 -7.97 -10.80 -20.89
CA LYS A 2 -7.10 -9.65 -20.62
C LYS A 2 -7.95 -8.46 -20.20
N PHE A 3 -7.61 -7.84 -19.08
CA PHE A 3 -8.29 -6.69 -18.52
C PHE A 3 -7.43 -5.45 -18.70
N PHE A 4 -7.96 -4.47 -19.42
CA PHE A 4 -7.36 -3.17 -19.61
C PHE A 4 -8.07 -2.19 -18.69
N TYR A 5 -7.33 -1.36 -17.96
CA TYR A 5 -7.92 -0.53 -16.92
C TYR A 5 -7.28 0.85 -16.82
N LYS A 6 -8.10 1.86 -16.55
CA LYS A 6 -7.64 3.16 -16.09
C LYS A 6 -7.16 3.08 -14.65
N SER A 7 -6.19 3.92 -14.27
CA SER A 7 -5.68 4.01 -12.89
C SER A 7 -6.77 4.24 -11.83
N GLU A 8 -7.87 4.91 -12.19
CA GLU A 8 -9.01 5.14 -11.29
C GLU A 8 -9.90 3.91 -11.07
N ASP A 9 -9.86 2.95 -12.00
CA ASP A 9 -10.67 1.73 -12.02
C ASP A 9 -9.92 0.51 -11.45
N GLU A 10 -8.88 0.73 -10.65
CA GLU A 10 -8.15 -0.35 -9.96
C GLU A 10 -9.05 -1.20 -9.03
N ASP A 11 -10.22 -0.71 -8.64
CA ASP A 11 -11.21 -1.53 -7.93
C ASP A 11 -11.71 -2.70 -8.79
N LEU A 12 -11.85 -2.51 -10.11
CA LEU A 12 -12.19 -3.58 -11.04
C LEU A 12 -11.02 -4.54 -11.27
N LYS A 13 -9.77 -4.06 -11.15
CA LYS A 13 -8.58 -4.92 -11.13
C LYS A 13 -8.66 -5.92 -9.96
N PHE A 14 -9.03 -5.43 -8.77
CA PHE A 14 -9.27 -6.27 -7.61
C PHE A 14 -10.42 -7.27 -7.83
N ILE A 15 -11.53 -6.83 -8.44
CA ILE A 15 -12.65 -7.73 -8.79
C ILE A 15 -12.20 -8.84 -9.75
N CYS A 16 -11.42 -8.52 -10.78
CA CYS A 16 -10.88 -9.51 -11.70
C CYS A 16 -10.01 -10.56 -10.96
N SER A 17 -9.21 -10.14 -9.97
CA SER A 17 -8.42 -11.07 -9.15
C SER A 17 -9.23 -11.98 -8.24
N ILE A 18 -10.43 -11.57 -7.82
CA ILE A 18 -11.38 -12.47 -7.13
C ILE A 18 -11.87 -13.54 -8.09
N ILE A 19 -12.20 -13.17 -9.33
CA ILE A 19 -12.75 -14.08 -10.33
C ILE A 19 -11.70 -15.09 -10.78
N ASN A 20 -10.54 -14.61 -11.21
CA ASN A 20 -9.47 -15.47 -11.70
C ASN A 20 -8.12 -14.73 -11.70
N LYS A 21 -7.17 -15.24 -10.90
CA LYS A 21 -5.82 -14.70 -10.78
C LYS A 21 -4.97 -14.78 -12.06
N SER A 22 -5.39 -15.57 -13.06
CA SER A 22 -4.71 -15.69 -14.36
C SER A 22 -5.14 -14.62 -15.38
N ILE A 23 -6.10 -13.74 -15.05
CA ILE A 23 -6.46 -12.63 -15.93
C ILE A 23 -5.24 -11.71 -16.07
N LEU A 24 -4.77 -11.52 -17.30
CA LEU A 24 -3.69 -10.58 -17.60
C LEU A 24 -4.22 -9.16 -17.44
N MET A 25 -3.47 -8.29 -16.78
CA MET A 25 -3.91 -6.92 -16.45
C MET A 25 -2.95 -5.91 -17.04
N GLU A 26 -3.49 -4.90 -17.72
CA GLU A 26 -2.71 -3.87 -18.39
C GLU A 26 -3.30 -2.48 -18.12
N LEU A 27 -2.45 -1.54 -17.75
CA LEU A 27 -2.86 -0.14 -17.60
C LEU A 27 -3.16 0.44 -18.98
N ALA A 28 -4.28 1.14 -19.12
CA ALA A 28 -4.75 1.71 -20.38
C ALA A 28 -5.53 3.02 -20.15
N ASN A 29 -5.84 3.72 -21.25
CA ASN A 29 -6.65 4.94 -21.22
C ASN A 29 -8.16 4.66 -21.07
N GLU A 30 -8.58 3.42 -21.28
CA GLU A 30 -9.97 2.96 -21.17
C GLU A 30 -10.03 1.70 -20.31
N THR A 31 -11.21 1.42 -19.75
CA THR A 31 -11.45 0.25 -18.91
C THR A 31 -12.37 -0.73 -19.61
N TYR A 32 -11.84 -1.90 -19.96
CA TYR A 32 -12.57 -2.96 -20.65
C TYR A 32 -11.88 -4.31 -20.46
N LEU A 33 -12.61 -5.40 -20.70
CA LEU A 33 -12.09 -6.77 -20.68
C LEU A 33 -12.22 -7.39 -22.06
N VAL A 34 -11.20 -8.15 -22.47
CA VAL A 34 -11.23 -8.96 -23.70
C VAL A 34 -11.20 -10.45 -23.35
N LYS A 35 -12.19 -11.19 -23.86
CA LYS A 35 -12.24 -12.65 -23.84
C LYS A 35 -12.68 -13.13 -25.22
N ASP A 36 -11.94 -14.07 -25.81
CA ASP A 36 -12.28 -14.70 -27.10
C ASP A 36 -12.61 -13.66 -28.20
N ASN A 37 -11.79 -12.59 -28.30
CA ASN A 37 -11.96 -11.44 -29.20
C ASN A 37 -13.22 -10.58 -28.98
N ILE A 38 -13.97 -10.80 -27.89
CA ILE A 38 -15.10 -9.97 -27.49
C ILE A 38 -14.64 -8.94 -26.46
N LYS A 39 -14.94 -7.66 -26.70
CA LYS A 39 -14.70 -6.53 -25.79
C LYS A 39 -15.93 -6.34 -24.90
N TYR A 40 -15.72 -6.27 -23.58
CA TYR A 40 -16.74 -5.95 -22.58
C TYR A 40 -16.36 -4.65 -21.88
N GLU A 41 -17.26 -3.68 -21.87
CA GLU A 41 -17.06 -2.36 -21.26
C GLU A 41 -18.35 -1.84 -20.63
N GLY A 42 -18.27 -0.78 -19.81
CA GLY A 42 -19.46 -0.20 -19.17
C GLY A 42 -20.27 -1.23 -18.37
N ASP A 43 -21.59 -1.26 -18.60
CA ASP A 43 -22.49 -2.21 -17.93
C ASP A 43 -22.26 -3.65 -18.40
N ASP A 44 -21.89 -3.87 -19.66
CA ASP A 44 -21.62 -5.21 -20.21
C ASP A 44 -20.41 -5.86 -19.53
N LEU A 45 -19.40 -5.06 -19.16
CA LEU A 45 -18.31 -5.52 -18.31
C LEU A 45 -18.82 -6.00 -16.95
N VAL A 46 -19.67 -5.22 -16.29
CA VAL A 46 -20.20 -5.58 -14.97
C VAL A 46 -21.02 -6.86 -15.05
N ILE A 47 -21.89 -6.99 -16.07
CA ILE A 47 -22.66 -8.21 -16.34
C ILE A 47 -21.72 -9.40 -16.50
N PHE A 48 -20.71 -9.27 -17.37
CA PHE A 48 -19.74 -10.33 -17.63
C PHE A 48 -18.98 -10.77 -16.37
N LEU A 49 -18.60 -9.83 -15.49
CA LEU A 49 -17.94 -10.16 -14.22
C LEU A 49 -18.86 -11.00 -13.30
N PHE A 50 -20.15 -10.69 -13.23
CA PHE A 50 -21.12 -11.50 -12.49
C PHE A 50 -21.36 -12.88 -13.12
N GLU A 51 -21.40 -12.97 -14.45
CA GLU A 51 -21.53 -14.25 -15.15
C GLU A 51 -20.35 -15.18 -14.87
N CYS A 52 -19.14 -14.63 -14.74
CA CYS A 52 -17.95 -15.40 -14.36
C CYS A 52 -18.05 -16.06 -12.99
N VAL A 53 -18.95 -15.61 -12.12
CA VAL A 53 -19.25 -16.22 -10.82
C VAL A 53 -20.63 -16.89 -10.79
N ASN A 54 -21.18 -17.23 -11.97
CA ASN A 54 -22.48 -17.88 -12.16
C ASN A 54 -23.67 -17.08 -11.61
N ILE A 55 -23.61 -15.75 -11.68
CA ILE A 55 -24.67 -14.86 -11.22
C ILE A 55 -25.23 -14.10 -12.43
N LYS A 56 -26.53 -14.24 -12.68
CA LYS A 56 -27.23 -13.41 -13.67
C LYS A 56 -27.47 -12.02 -13.07
N ALA A 57 -26.79 -11.00 -13.61
CA ALA A 57 -26.93 -9.64 -13.12
C ALA A 57 -28.18 -8.96 -13.71
N ASP A 58 -29.09 -8.55 -12.84
CA ASP A 58 -30.16 -7.64 -13.20
C ASP A 58 -29.75 -6.17 -13.01
N LYS A 59 -30.59 -5.25 -13.46
CA LYS A 59 -30.34 -3.81 -13.34
C LYS A 59 -30.13 -3.36 -11.90
N THR A 60 -30.82 -3.98 -10.94
CA THR A 60 -30.70 -3.66 -9.51
C THR A 60 -29.31 -4.02 -8.99
N LEU A 61 -28.82 -5.21 -9.35
CA LEU A 61 -27.50 -5.70 -8.96
C LEU A 61 -26.38 -4.84 -9.57
N ILE A 62 -26.49 -4.50 -10.85
CA ILE A 62 -25.55 -3.62 -11.56
C ILE A 62 -25.51 -2.24 -10.89
N ASN A 63 -26.67 -1.62 -10.65
CA ASN A 63 -26.76 -0.33 -9.98
C ASN A 63 -26.14 -0.37 -8.58
N LYS A 64 -26.34 -1.46 -7.83
CA LYS A 64 -25.74 -1.61 -6.50
C LYS A 64 -24.22 -1.77 -6.56
N PHE A 65 -23.71 -2.51 -7.54
CA PHE A 65 -22.27 -2.63 -7.80
C PHE A 65 -21.67 -1.25 -8.10
N ILE A 66 -22.24 -0.50 -9.04
CA ILE A 66 -21.82 0.88 -9.39
C ILE A 66 -21.93 1.82 -8.17
N SER A 67 -22.97 1.68 -7.36
CA SER A 67 -23.15 2.47 -6.14
C SER A 67 -22.01 2.24 -5.15
N PHE A 68 -21.62 0.99 -4.88
CA PHE A 68 -20.50 0.69 -3.98
C PHE A 68 -19.14 1.15 -4.52
N ARG A 69 -18.97 1.29 -5.83
CA ARG A 69 -17.79 1.94 -6.42
C ARG A 69 -17.71 3.42 -6.05
N LYS A 70 -18.85 4.12 -6.09
CA LYS A 70 -18.95 5.58 -5.87
C LYS A 70 -19.06 5.95 -4.40
N SER A 71 -19.79 5.16 -3.62
CA SER A 71 -20.21 5.45 -2.25
C SER A 71 -20.22 4.16 -1.42
N PRO A 72 -19.04 3.62 -1.08
CA PRO A 72 -18.94 2.42 -0.26
C PRO A 72 -19.52 2.66 1.15
N SER A 73 -19.98 1.59 1.81
CA SER A 73 -20.68 1.68 3.09
C SER A 73 -20.35 0.50 4.00
N LYS A 74 -20.58 0.63 5.31
CA LYS A 74 -20.40 -0.46 6.28
C LYS A 74 -21.55 -1.48 6.20
N SER A 75 -21.74 -2.07 5.03
CA SER A 75 -22.76 -3.07 4.78
C SER A 75 -22.17 -4.29 4.08
N ASN A 76 -22.74 -5.45 4.39
CA ASN A 76 -22.43 -6.72 3.75
C ASN A 76 -23.63 -7.18 2.93
N THR A 77 -23.36 -7.99 1.92
CA THR A 77 -24.36 -8.64 1.08
C THR A 77 -24.07 -10.13 0.98
N ASN A 78 -24.98 -10.89 0.36
CA ASN A 78 -24.75 -12.30 0.05
C ASN A 78 -23.97 -12.51 -1.26
N ASN A 79 -23.51 -11.43 -1.90
CA ASN A 79 -22.83 -11.48 -3.19
C ASN A 79 -21.35 -11.13 -3.04
N ILE A 80 -20.47 -12.04 -3.48
CA ILE A 80 -19.02 -11.90 -3.33
C ILE A 80 -18.46 -10.68 -4.07
N LEU A 81 -18.96 -10.36 -5.27
CA LEU A 81 -18.47 -9.23 -6.05
C LEU A 81 -18.95 -7.89 -5.48
N LEU A 82 -20.18 -7.82 -4.97
CA LEU A 82 -20.64 -6.65 -4.23
C LEU A 82 -19.82 -6.41 -2.97
N ASN A 83 -19.51 -7.47 -2.22
CA ASN A 83 -18.65 -7.35 -1.03
C ASN A 83 -17.22 -6.98 -1.41
N GLY A 84 -16.68 -7.53 -2.49
CA GLY A 84 -15.35 -7.21 -3.00
C GLY A 84 -15.23 -5.74 -3.43
N VAL A 85 -16.20 -5.24 -4.20
CA VAL A 85 -16.17 -3.86 -4.70
C VAL A 85 -16.37 -2.86 -3.56
N ASN A 86 -17.21 -3.21 -2.57
CA ASN A 86 -17.38 -2.40 -1.37
C ASN A 86 -16.10 -2.39 -0.52
N TYR A 87 -15.50 -3.56 -0.30
CA TYR A 87 -14.26 -3.72 0.47
C TYR A 87 -13.11 -2.86 -0.09
N ILE A 88 -12.81 -2.98 -1.38
CA ILE A 88 -11.69 -2.25 -1.98
C ILE A 88 -11.94 -0.75 -2.00
N ASN A 89 -13.20 -0.32 -2.18
CA ASN A 89 -13.53 1.10 -2.15
C ASN A 89 -13.60 1.68 -0.72
N LEU A 90 -13.92 0.87 0.30
CA LEU A 90 -13.74 1.25 1.71
C LEU A 90 -12.25 1.48 2.03
N ILE A 91 -11.36 0.61 1.56
CA ILE A 91 -9.90 0.83 1.70
C ILE A 91 -9.49 2.13 0.99
N ARG A 92 -9.93 2.34 -0.25
CA ARG A 92 -9.66 3.57 -1.00
C ARG A 92 -10.11 4.82 -0.23
N LEU A 93 -11.29 4.80 0.36
CA LEU A 93 -11.82 5.89 1.18
C LEU A 93 -11.01 6.10 2.47
N MET A 94 -10.66 5.01 3.15
CA MET A 94 -9.81 5.01 4.35
C MET A 94 -8.45 5.66 4.08
N LEU A 95 -7.79 5.26 2.98
CA LEU A 95 -6.52 5.82 2.52
C LEU A 95 -6.63 7.30 2.17
N LYS A 96 -7.62 7.70 1.35
CA LYS A 96 -7.84 9.11 0.99
C LYS A 96 -8.05 9.99 2.22
N ASN A 97 -8.77 9.48 3.22
CA ASN A 97 -9.08 10.24 4.43
C ASN A 97 -7.97 10.17 5.50
N GLY A 98 -7.00 9.25 5.40
CA GLY A 98 -6.01 9.02 6.46
C GLY A 98 -6.65 8.64 7.80
N SER A 99 -7.72 7.83 7.77
CA SER A 99 -8.59 7.57 8.92
C SER A 99 -8.72 6.08 9.19
N PHE A 100 -8.79 5.66 10.46
CA PHE A 100 -9.02 4.27 10.85
C PHE A 100 -10.50 3.95 11.15
N LYS A 101 -11.43 4.88 10.88
CA LYS A 101 -12.85 4.78 11.28
C LYS A 101 -13.51 3.44 10.90
N ASP A 102 -13.17 2.92 9.72
CA ASP A 102 -13.78 1.71 9.16
C ASP A 102 -12.84 0.51 9.12
N PHE A 103 -11.66 0.63 9.75
CA PHE A 103 -10.61 -0.38 9.68
C PHE A 103 -11.04 -1.76 10.20
N GLU A 104 -11.70 -1.82 11.36
CA GLU A 104 -12.15 -3.10 11.93
C GLU A 104 -13.15 -3.81 10.99
N PHE A 105 -14.11 -3.07 10.42
CA PHE A 105 -15.06 -3.63 9.46
C PHE A 105 -14.37 -4.11 8.18
N ILE A 106 -13.39 -3.35 7.67
CA ILE A 106 -12.57 -3.75 6.53
C ILE A 106 -11.79 -5.02 6.86
N SER A 107 -11.18 -5.12 8.04
CA SER A 107 -10.44 -6.30 8.48
C SER A 107 -11.34 -7.54 8.56
N ASP A 108 -12.52 -7.40 9.16
CA ASP A 108 -13.51 -8.48 9.24
C ASP A 108 -13.92 -8.98 7.84
N MET A 109 -14.14 -8.06 6.89
CA MET A 109 -14.42 -8.42 5.50
C MET A 109 -13.22 -9.14 4.86
N ALA A 110 -12.00 -8.67 5.11
CA ALA A 110 -10.78 -9.24 4.56
C ALA A 110 -10.64 -10.72 4.95
N ASP A 111 -10.95 -11.04 6.21
CA ASP A 111 -10.82 -12.39 6.75
C ASP A 111 -12.02 -13.29 6.39
N LYS A 112 -13.24 -12.73 6.43
CA LYS A 112 -14.48 -13.45 6.08
C LYS A 112 -14.49 -13.90 4.63
N TYR A 113 -14.08 -13.03 3.70
CA TYR A 113 -14.13 -13.30 2.26
C TYR A 113 -12.77 -13.65 1.66
N LYS A 114 -11.73 -13.80 2.49
CA LYS A 114 -10.35 -14.10 2.07
C LYS A 114 -9.76 -13.06 1.10
N PHE A 115 -10.26 -11.83 1.15
CA PHE A 115 -9.74 -10.73 0.34
C PHE A 115 -8.33 -10.31 0.75
N ARG A 116 -7.94 -10.61 2.00
CA ARG A 116 -6.59 -10.34 2.50
C ARG A 116 -5.51 -10.95 1.62
N ASP A 117 -5.75 -12.13 1.06
CA ASP A 117 -4.80 -12.84 0.16
C ASP A 117 -4.61 -12.18 -1.21
N ILE A 118 -5.37 -11.11 -1.48
CA ILE A 118 -5.30 -10.32 -2.71
C ILE A 118 -4.86 -8.89 -2.38
N VAL A 119 -5.44 -8.27 -1.36
CA VAL A 119 -5.08 -6.94 -0.85
C VAL A 119 -5.15 -6.99 0.66
N ASP A 120 -4.02 -6.82 1.35
CA ASP A 120 -3.99 -6.82 2.82
C ASP A 120 -4.15 -5.38 3.35
N PRO A 121 -5.24 -5.05 4.06
CA PRO A 121 -5.47 -3.69 4.52
C PRO A 121 -4.42 -3.25 5.55
N ASP A 122 -3.86 -4.19 6.33
CA ASP A 122 -2.80 -3.91 7.30
C ASP A 122 -1.52 -3.46 6.58
N PHE A 123 -1.23 -4.05 5.41
CA PHE A 123 -0.08 -3.70 4.59
C PHE A 123 -0.27 -2.34 3.90
N ILE A 124 -1.42 -2.16 3.28
CA ILE A 124 -1.72 -1.01 2.42
C ILE A 124 -1.81 0.32 3.19
N ILE A 125 -2.27 0.32 4.44
CA ILE A 125 -2.34 1.56 5.25
C ILE A 125 -0.99 2.22 5.49
N MET A 126 0.10 1.46 5.41
CA MET A 126 1.43 1.94 5.80
C MET A 126 2.05 2.87 4.76
N GLY A 127 1.60 2.83 3.50
CA GLY A 127 2.12 3.72 2.45
C GLY A 127 3.64 3.70 2.38
N LEU A 128 4.23 2.52 2.13
CA LEU A 128 5.68 2.33 2.10
C LEU A 128 6.21 2.58 0.69
N ARG A 129 7.02 3.63 0.54
CA ARG A 129 7.53 4.09 -0.76
C ARG A 129 8.98 4.57 -0.66
N GLY A 130 9.73 4.39 -1.75
CA GLY A 130 11.04 5.00 -1.96
C GLY A 130 10.98 6.53 -1.92
N GLY A 131 11.96 7.14 -1.28
CA GLY A 131 12.18 8.59 -1.27
C GLY A 131 13.67 8.91 -1.43
N PHE A 132 13.95 10.04 -2.07
CA PHE A 132 15.30 10.54 -2.32
C PHE A 132 15.71 11.56 -1.25
N ILE A 133 16.82 11.32 -0.55
CA ILE A 133 17.36 12.28 0.42
C ILE A 133 18.16 13.34 -0.35
N LYS A 134 17.54 14.51 -0.56
CA LYS A 134 18.12 15.62 -1.31
C LYS A 134 19.09 16.45 -0.47
N ASP A 135 18.77 16.61 0.81
CA ASP A 135 19.61 17.31 1.77
C ASP A 135 19.45 16.67 3.15
N ILE A 136 20.45 16.83 4.01
CA ILE A 136 20.47 16.25 5.34
C ILE A 136 21.36 17.13 6.22
N ILE A 137 20.86 17.53 7.39
CA ILE A 137 21.63 18.31 8.37
C ILE A 137 21.58 17.64 9.74
N GLU A 138 22.62 17.87 10.53
CA GLU A 138 22.63 17.48 11.95
C GLU A 138 21.70 18.40 12.74
N VAL A 139 20.94 17.84 13.66
CA VAL A 139 20.01 18.61 14.49
C VAL A 139 20.77 19.23 15.66
N GLU A 140 20.71 20.55 15.78
CA GLU A 140 21.26 21.26 16.94
C GLU A 140 20.68 20.72 18.25
N ASN A 141 21.53 20.51 19.25
CA ASN A 141 21.18 19.93 20.56
C ASN A 141 20.75 18.46 20.51
N SER A 142 21.06 17.73 19.44
CA SER A 142 20.96 16.27 19.37
C SER A 142 22.23 15.68 18.78
N ASP A 143 22.71 14.57 19.35
CA ASP A 143 23.81 13.76 18.81
C ASP A 143 23.29 12.48 18.11
N ALA A 144 21.96 12.36 17.97
CA ALA A 144 21.29 11.18 17.45
C ALA A 144 20.46 11.46 16.19
N LEU A 145 20.10 12.72 15.95
CA LEU A 145 19.10 13.07 14.95
C LEU A 145 19.71 13.76 13.74
N TYR A 146 19.34 13.24 12.57
CA TYR A 146 19.41 13.98 11.33
C TYR A 146 18.05 14.58 11.00
N LYS A 147 18.08 15.69 10.27
CA LYS A 147 16.93 16.30 9.59
C LYS A 147 17.16 16.14 8.10
N GLU A 148 16.39 15.25 7.47
CA GLU A 148 16.44 15.00 6.04
C GLU A 148 15.37 15.82 5.30
N THR A 149 15.74 16.32 4.12
CA THR A 149 14.81 16.81 3.11
C THR A 149 14.61 15.71 2.09
N VAL A 150 13.44 15.08 2.10
CA VAL A 150 13.14 13.87 1.31
C VAL A 150 12.14 14.19 0.20
N LYS A 151 12.54 13.92 -1.05
CA LYS A 151 11.70 14.05 -2.24
C LYS A 151 11.05 12.70 -2.56
N PHE A 152 9.72 12.68 -2.70
CA PHE A 152 8.94 11.49 -3.10
C PHE A 152 8.41 11.58 -4.53
N SER A 153 8.32 12.80 -5.08
CA SER A 153 7.98 13.09 -6.47
C SER A 153 8.35 14.55 -6.78
N ASP A 154 8.25 14.99 -8.03
CA ASP A 154 8.55 16.37 -8.42
C ASP A 154 7.70 17.42 -7.67
N ASN A 155 6.49 17.05 -7.25
CA ASN A 155 5.55 17.94 -6.57
C ASN A 155 5.39 17.61 -5.06
N TYR A 156 6.22 16.73 -4.50
CA TYR A 156 6.13 16.37 -3.08
C TYR A 156 7.51 16.11 -2.46
N GLU A 157 7.91 17.02 -1.58
CA GLU A 157 9.11 16.99 -0.74
C GLU A 157 8.67 17.28 0.71
N CYS A 158 9.29 16.64 1.70
CA CYS A 158 9.01 16.93 3.11
C CYS A 158 10.24 16.73 3.99
N THR A 159 10.17 17.30 5.20
CA THR A 159 11.16 17.06 6.24
C THR A 159 10.88 15.74 6.95
N ILE A 160 11.91 14.93 7.13
CA ILE A 160 11.93 13.76 8.00
C ILE A 160 13.01 13.98 9.05
N CYS A 161 12.79 13.48 10.26
CA CYS A 161 13.81 13.42 11.30
C CYS A 161 14.08 11.94 11.61
N SER A 162 15.34 11.51 11.52
CA SER A 162 15.73 10.14 11.76
C SER A 162 16.80 10.00 12.84
N GLY A 163 16.76 8.90 13.59
CA GLY A 163 17.73 8.55 14.63
C GLY A 163 19.02 7.92 14.11
N LEU A 164 19.49 8.31 12.92
CA LEU A 164 20.56 7.60 12.20
C LEU A 164 21.98 8.14 12.45
N GLN A 165 22.13 9.32 13.07
CA GLN A 165 23.43 10.02 13.20
C GLN A 165 24.52 9.18 13.89
N LYS A 166 24.15 8.37 14.88
CA LYS A 166 25.11 7.52 15.61
C LYS A 166 25.57 6.29 14.83
N LYS A 167 24.91 5.96 13.72
CA LYS A 167 25.07 4.69 12.99
C LYS A 167 25.49 4.87 11.54
N PHE A 168 25.17 6.01 10.94
CA PHE A 168 25.42 6.28 9.52
C PHE A 168 26.05 7.66 9.33
N ASP A 169 27.08 7.71 8.50
CA ASP A 169 27.64 8.99 8.05
C ASP A 169 26.67 9.66 7.08
N LYS A 170 26.47 10.97 7.24
CA LYS A 170 25.63 11.80 6.36
C LYS A 170 25.91 11.56 4.86
N LYS A 171 27.18 11.40 4.49
CA LYS A 171 27.64 11.21 3.09
C LYS A 171 27.10 9.92 2.45
N ASP A 172 26.77 8.91 3.26
CA ASP A 172 26.26 7.63 2.78
C ASP A 172 24.72 7.67 2.61
N LEU A 173 24.08 8.73 3.11
CA LEU A 173 22.63 8.93 3.08
C LEU A 173 22.20 9.96 2.03
N ILE A 174 22.94 11.07 1.92
CA ILE A 174 22.63 12.14 0.97
C ILE A 174 22.71 11.62 -0.47
N GLU A 175 21.86 12.13 -1.35
CA GLU A 175 21.76 11.74 -2.76
C GLU A 175 21.48 10.24 -2.98
N ASN A 176 20.90 9.57 -2.00
CA ASN A 176 20.51 8.16 -2.07
C ASN A 176 19.00 7.97 -1.83
N HIS A 177 18.52 6.78 -2.21
CA HIS A 177 17.11 6.40 -2.14
C HIS A 177 16.88 5.32 -1.08
N PHE A 178 15.93 5.58 -0.18
CA PHE A 178 15.56 4.64 0.87
C PHE A 178 14.05 4.46 0.98
N LEU A 179 13.61 3.41 1.68
CA LEU A 179 12.20 3.19 1.96
C LEU A 179 11.71 4.07 3.12
N PHE A 180 10.53 4.67 2.97
CA PHE A 180 9.89 5.48 4.01
C PHE A 180 8.40 5.16 4.19
N PHE A 181 7.90 5.37 5.41
CA PHE A 181 6.50 5.64 5.68
C PHE A 181 6.18 7.10 5.29
N PHE A 182 5.66 7.32 4.09
CA PHE A 182 5.45 8.69 3.58
C PHE A 182 4.11 9.29 4.01
N ASN A 183 3.14 8.49 4.47
CA ASN A 183 1.76 8.90 4.71
C ASN A 183 1.45 9.16 6.20
N LEU A 184 2.44 9.51 7.03
CA LEU A 184 2.23 9.82 8.45
C LEU A 184 1.83 11.27 8.69
N LYS A 185 1.00 11.51 9.71
CA LYS A 185 0.74 12.86 10.22
C LYS A 185 2.03 13.45 10.80
N PRO A 186 2.27 14.76 10.62
CA PRO A 186 3.46 15.37 11.15
C PRO A 186 3.57 15.26 12.67
N VAL A 187 4.77 14.97 13.17
CA VAL A 187 5.10 14.91 14.60
C VAL A 187 6.33 15.77 14.86
N LYS A 188 6.32 16.52 15.96
CA LYS A 188 7.45 17.36 16.35
C LYS A 188 8.50 16.56 17.13
N PHE A 189 9.75 16.67 16.71
CA PHE A 189 10.95 16.18 17.39
C PHE A 189 11.88 17.37 17.65
N ILE A 190 12.04 17.75 18.93
CA ILE A 190 12.85 18.91 19.34
C ILE A 190 12.50 20.17 18.52
N GLY A 191 11.20 20.44 18.38
CA GLY A 191 10.68 21.58 17.62
C GLY A 191 10.65 21.40 16.09
N ILE A 192 11.32 20.40 15.52
CA ILE A 192 11.32 20.11 14.08
C ILE A 192 10.13 19.22 13.74
N GLU A 193 9.34 19.62 12.74
CA GLU A 193 8.22 18.83 12.24
C GLU A 193 8.71 17.75 11.26
N SER A 194 8.54 16.48 11.64
CA SER A 194 8.84 15.31 10.81
C SER A 194 7.54 14.77 10.20
N CYS A 195 7.51 14.64 8.87
CA CYS A 195 6.34 14.29 8.07
C CYS A 195 6.34 12.84 7.57
N GLY A 196 7.14 11.96 8.19
CA GLY A 196 7.32 10.57 7.80
C GLY A 196 8.32 9.85 8.70
N MET A 197 8.73 8.67 8.27
CA MET A 197 9.72 7.84 8.97
C MET A 197 10.52 7.02 7.96
N ILE A 198 11.84 7.03 8.05
CA ILE A 198 12.70 6.14 7.26
C ILE A 198 12.61 4.71 7.81
N CYS A 199 12.55 3.72 6.93
CA CYS A 199 12.43 2.32 7.31
C CYS A 199 13.80 1.64 7.35
N CYS A 200 14.07 0.93 8.45
CA CYS A 200 15.30 0.16 8.63
C CYS A 200 14.98 -1.26 9.09
N GLY A 201 15.79 -2.23 8.69
CA GLY A 201 15.88 -3.50 9.40
C GLY A 201 16.67 -3.29 10.69
N SER A 202 16.16 -3.78 11.83
CA SER A 202 16.84 -3.66 13.11
C SER A 202 16.85 -4.97 13.89
N ASN A 203 17.93 -5.19 14.64
CA ASN A 203 18.01 -6.15 15.72
C ASN A 203 18.73 -5.50 16.92
N GLU A 204 19.11 -6.30 17.93
CA GLU A 204 19.71 -5.77 19.17
C GLU A 204 20.96 -4.91 18.93
N ASN A 205 21.75 -5.23 17.89
CA ASN A 205 23.06 -4.63 17.69
C ASN A 205 23.17 -3.81 16.41
N ASN A 206 22.37 -4.14 15.39
CA ASN A 206 22.54 -3.64 14.03
C ASN A 206 21.29 -2.94 13.51
N LEU A 207 21.54 -1.97 12.64
CA LEU A 207 20.54 -1.24 11.87
C LEU A 207 20.98 -1.28 10.40
N GLU A 208 20.07 -1.62 9.50
CA GLU A 208 20.34 -1.70 8.07
C GLU A 208 19.25 -0.95 7.29
N LEU A 209 19.68 -0.07 6.39
CA LEU A 209 18.77 0.68 5.53
C LEU A 209 18.23 -0.18 4.40
N ILE A 210 17.01 0.12 3.96
CA ILE A 210 16.39 -0.52 2.80
C ILE A 210 16.58 0.40 1.60
N ASN A 211 17.49 0.02 0.71
CA ASN A 211 17.72 0.74 -0.54
C ASN A 211 16.52 0.58 -1.50
N CYS A 212 16.18 1.68 -2.17
CA CYS A 212 15.11 1.74 -3.16
C CYS A 212 15.60 2.46 -4.42
N SER A 213 14.72 2.59 -5.41
CA SER A 213 14.81 3.53 -6.52
C SER A 213 13.64 4.53 -6.46
N ASP A 214 13.68 5.52 -7.35
CA ASP A 214 12.62 6.51 -7.51
C ASP A 214 11.25 5.86 -7.72
N ASN A 215 10.26 6.30 -6.93
CA ASN A 215 8.87 5.84 -7.02
C ASN A 215 8.63 4.35 -6.76
N ASP A 216 9.60 3.65 -6.18
CA ASP A 216 9.40 2.26 -5.75
C ASP A 216 8.38 2.17 -4.63
N TYR A 217 7.57 1.12 -4.66
CA TYR A 217 6.69 0.75 -3.56
C TYR A 217 7.14 -0.59 -2.99
N LEU A 218 7.05 -0.73 -1.66
CA LEU A 218 7.17 -2.06 -1.07
C LEU A 218 5.97 -2.90 -1.50
N LYS A 219 6.24 -4.02 -2.15
CA LYS A 219 5.23 -4.98 -2.61
C LYS A 219 5.21 -6.19 -1.69
N LEU A 220 4.05 -6.85 -1.67
CA LEU A 220 3.84 -8.07 -0.90
C LEU A 220 3.58 -9.24 -1.86
N ASP A 221 4.34 -10.31 -1.74
CA ASP A 221 4.23 -11.44 -2.66
C ASP A 221 2.81 -12.00 -2.73
N GLY A 222 2.33 -12.18 -3.97
CA GLY A 222 0.99 -12.70 -4.26
C GLY A 222 -0.16 -11.70 -4.06
N HIS A 223 0.13 -10.46 -3.67
CA HIS A 223 -0.86 -9.40 -3.53
C HIS A 223 -0.88 -8.47 -4.74
N LEU A 224 -2.01 -7.82 -4.97
CA LEU A 224 -2.14 -6.80 -6.00
C LEU A 224 -1.41 -5.53 -5.62
N ASP A 225 -0.68 -5.01 -6.61
CA ASP A 225 -0.16 -3.65 -6.58
C ASP A 225 -1.28 -2.68 -6.99
N ILE A 226 -1.72 -1.85 -6.04
CA ILE A 226 -2.92 -1.01 -6.14
C ILE A 226 -2.78 0.24 -5.26
N PHE A 227 -3.49 1.32 -5.62
CA PHE A 227 -3.49 2.61 -4.91
C PHE A 227 -2.18 3.40 -4.98
N ASN A 228 -1.24 3.02 -5.84
CA ASN A 228 0.00 3.78 -6.01
C ASN A 228 -0.24 5.17 -6.61
N SER A 229 -1.31 5.31 -7.41
CA SER A 229 -1.65 6.56 -8.11
C SER A 229 -2.55 7.51 -7.30
N ILE A 230 -3.13 7.06 -6.18
CA ILE A 230 -4.04 7.91 -5.41
C ILE A 230 -3.28 8.81 -4.43
N LYS A 231 -3.76 10.04 -4.27
CA LYS A 231 -3.32 10.89 -3.16
C LYS A 231 -3.89 10.34 -1.85
N THR A 232 -3.00 9.89 -0.96
CA THR A 232 -3.38 9.41 0.37
C THR A 232 -3.48 10.57 1.36
N GLY A 233 -4.41 10.45 2.31
CA GLY A 233 -4.39 11.24 3.53
C GLY A 233 -3.24 10.84 4.45
N LYS A 234 -3.21 11.44 5.64
CA LYS A 234 -2.14 11.21 6.62
C LYS A 234 -2.65 10.45 7.85
N PHE A 235 -1.97 9.37 8.21
CA PHE A 235 -2.29 8.50 9.34
C PHE A 235 -1.50 8.88 10.60
N ASP A 236 -2.15 8.79 11.75
CA ASP A 236 -1.50 9.03 13.04
C ASP A 236 -0.67 7.81 13.45
N ALA A 237 0.65 7.99 13.54
CA ALA A 237 1.62 6.94 13.92
C ALA A 237 1.32 6.29 15.28
N LYS A 238 0.61 6.98 16.17
CA LYS A 238 0.28 6.47 17.53
C LYS A 238 -0.95 5.57 17.54
N LYS A 239 -1.65 5.39 16.41
CA LYS A 239 -2.86 4.57 16.35
C LYS A 239 -2.50 3.09 16.45
N LYS A 240 -3.20 2.38 17.34
CA LYS A 240 -2.99 0.94 17.61
C LYS A 240 -3.03 0.09 16.34
N ASN A 241 -3.91 0.38 15.39
CA ASN A 241 -4.02 -0.36 14.13
C ASN A 241 -2.74 -0.27 13.29
N LEU A 242 -2.13 0.92 13.21
CA LEU A 242 -0.87 1.12 12.50
C LEU A 242 0.29 0.44 13.23
N ILE A 243 0.39 0.62 14.55
CA ILE A 243 1.42 -0.03 15.37
C ILE A 243 1.37 -1.55 15.22
N LYS A 244 0.18 -2.16 15.32
CA LYS A 244 -0.02 -3.60 15.12
C LYS A 244 0.36 -4.04 13.70
N SER A 245 0.07 -3.21 12.71
CA SER A 245 0.42 -3.53 11.32
C SER A 245 1.93 -3.53 11.12
N ILE A 246 2.64 -2.54 11.66
CA ILE A 246 4.12 -2.48 11.61
C ILE A 246 4.74 -3.70 12.30
N GLN A 247 4.17 -4.16 13.41
CA GLN A 247 4.63 -5.36 14.14
C GLN A 247 4.53 -6.67 13.35
N ASN A 248 3.77 -6.70 12.26
CA ASN A 248 3.71 -7.88 11.39
C ASN A 248 4.95 -8.03 10.50
N PHE A 249 5.82 -7.02 10.43
CA PHE A 249 7.10 -7.15 9.74
C PHE A 249 8.11 -7.90 10.59
N HIS A 250 8.85 -8.80 9.94
CA HIS A 250 10.02 -9.43 10.52
C HIS A 250 11.03 -9.79 9.45
N ILE A 251 12.27 -9.92 9.88
CA ILE A 251 13.37 -10.41 9.06
C ILE A 251 13.63 -11.85 9.49
N SER A 252 13.68 -12.76 8.52
CA SER A 252 14.02 -14.16 8.72
C SER A 252 14.77 -14.66 7.49
N ASN A 253 15.81 -15.48 7.69
CA ASN A 253 16.65 -15.98 6.62
C ASN A 253 17.08 -14.84 5.66
N HIS A 254 17.56 -13.74 6.24
CA HIS A 254 18.03 -12.56 5.52
C HIS A 254 16.97 -11.86 4.65
N THR A 255 15.68 -12.11 4.86
CA THR A 255 14.60 -11.64 3.97
C THR A 255 13.54 -10.91 4.78
N LEU A 256 13.02 -9.79 4.24
CA LEU A 256 11.87 -9.11 4.84
C LEU A 256 10.58 -9.87 4.57
N PHE A 257 9.82 -10.13 5.63
CA PHE A 257 8.47 -10.67 5.56
C PHE A 257 7.49 -9.70 6.20
N PHE A 258 6.27 -9.67 5.66
CA PHE A 258 5.10 -9.15 6.33
C PHE A 258 4.13 -10.32 6.52
N LYS A 259 3.83 -10.66 7.77
CA LYS A 259 3.18 -11.94 8.11
C LYS A 259 3.95 -13.08 7.44
N ASN A 260 3.30 -13.98 6.72
CA ASN A 260 3.93 -15.12 6.06
C ASN A 260 4.36 -14.86 4.60
N LYS A 261 4.41 -13.60 4.16
CA LYS A 261 4.67 -13.23 2.76
C LYS A 261 5.94 -12.41 2.65
N LYS A 262 6.76 -12.69 1.64
CA LYS A 262 7.98 -11.91 1.39
C LYS A 262 7.60 -10.54 0.85
N CYS A 263 8.42 -9.56 1.22
CA CYS A 263 8.34 -8.23 0.66
C CYS A 263 9.34 -8.08 -0.48
N SER A 264 8.95 -7.36 -1.53
CA SER A 264 9.80 -7.09 -2.68
C SER A 264 9.76 -5.62 -3.09
N ILE A 265 10.85 -5.16 -3.67
CA ILE A 265 11.01 -3.84 -4.30
C ILE A 265 11.59 -4.13 -5.68
N ASN A 266 11.06 -3.50 -6.74
CA ASN A 266 11.47 -3.77 -8.12
C ASN A 266 11.53 -5.26 -8.49
N ASN A 267 10.53 -6.03 -8.03
CA ASN A 267 10.41 -7.47 -8.24
C ASN A 267 11.59 -8.28 -7.67
N GLN A 268 12.39 -7.70 -6.77
CA GLN A 268 13.44 -8.38 -6.02
C GLN A 268 13.06 -8.40 -4.55
N HIS A 269 13.22 -9.55 -3.88
CA HIS A 269 12.96 -9.65 -2.45
C HIS A 269 13.89 -8.72 -1.68
N VAL A 270 13.36 -8.02 -0.67
CA VAL A 270 14.16 -7.18 0.22
C VAL A 270 15.03 -8.07 1.08
N LYS A 271 16.35 -7.88 0.98
CA LYS A 271 17.37 -8.68 1.67
C LYS A 271 18.16 -7.84 2.67
N PHE A 272 18.61 -8.49 3.73
CA PHE A 272 19.45 -7.90 4.78
C PHE A 272 20.69 -8.75 5.01
N LYS A 273 21.76 -8.14 5.54
CA LYS A 273 22.92 -8.87 6.06
C LYS A 273 22.55 -9.61 7.34
N MET A 274 21.74 -9.01 8.21
CA MET A 274 21.20 -9.68 9.39
C MET A 274 20.30 -10.86 9.01
N GLU A 275 20.44 -11.96 9.74
CA GLU A 275 19.62 -13.16 9.52
C GLU A 275 18.19 -12.97 10.06
N THR A 276 18.08 -12.34 11.22
CA THR A 276 16.81 -12.08 11.92
C THR A 276 16.74 -10.64 12.45
N GLY A 277 15.52 -10.14 12.60
CA GLY A 277 15.25 -8.77 13.03
C GLY A 277 13.80 -8.36 12.80
N LYS A 278 13.54 -7.06 12.90
CA LYS A 278 12.24 -6.43 12.66
C LYS A 278 12.40 -5.22 11.75
N LEU A 279 11.28 -4.73 11.21
CA LEU A 279 11.25 -3.40 10.60
C LEU A 279 11.11 -2.34 11.70
N SER A 280 11.84 -1.23 11.59
CA SER A 280 11.80 -0.09 12.49
C SER A 280 11.71 1.22 11.71
#